data_AF-A0A0Q7SWS9-F1
#
_entry.id   AF-A0A0Q7SWS9-F1
#
_cell.length_a   1.000
_cell.length_b   1.000
_cell.length_c   1.000
_cell.angle_alpha   90.00
_cell.angle_beta   90.00
_cell.angle_gamma   90.00
#
_symmetry.space_group_name_H-M   'P 1'
#
loop_
_entity.id
_entity.type
_entity.pdbx_description
1 polymer ?
#
loop_
_entity_poly.entity_id
_entity_poly.type
_entity_poly.pdbx_seq_one_letter_code
_entity_poly.pdbx_strand_id
1 'polypeptide(L)'
;MLRRLFTTLVLLSGALSQAALSADLTAQETRWLQGIWPVVSHAREALALPLDLVVQPQDAPGHAPLALGFVDGRCKLVLSMRGNPQVQRQLDSIDPALLTATLELMAAHELGHCRRYLDGAWHGTPAGFVAAHAPDNLAPDLRQAWLAMRSTRREEGYGDLVGLAWTRERHPELYARLHAWLVAERSAELIPGSHHDTLDWLALAKDPAALAGRTMFEAAHGAWMRGLKD
;
A
#
# COMPACT_ATOMS: atom_id res chain seq x y z
N MET A 1 -12.41 70.20 33.37
CA MET A 1 -12.74 68.75 33.27
C MET A 1 -12.43 68.32 31.85
N LEU A 2 -11.38 67.51 31.68
CA LEU A 2 -10.72 67.17 30.42
C LEU A 2 -11.22 65.79 29.94
N ARG A 3 -11.86 65.70 28.76
CA ARG A 3 -12.34 64.45 28.10
C ARG A 3 -12.92 64.90 26.74
N ARG A 4 -12.57 64.42 25.54
CA ARG A 4 -11.99 63.15 25.06
C ARG A 4 -11.24 63.43 23.76
N LEU A 5 -9.98 63.01 23.66
CA LEU A 5 -9.28 62.74 22.41
C LEU A 5 -9.44 61.23 22.15
N PHE A 6 -10.12 60.84 21.08
CA PHE A 6 -10.09 59.46 20.58
C PHE A 6 -9.08 59.40 19.45
N THR A 7 -7.90 58.92 19.80
CA THR A 7 -6.79 58.63 18.89
C THR A 7 -7.10 57.35 18.12
N THR A 8 -7.07 57.44 16.80
CA THR A 8 -7.19 56.32 15.86
C THR A 8 -5.99 55.39 16.00
N LEU A 9 -6.19 54.19 16.52
CA LEU A 9 -5.16 53.15 16.59
C LEU A 9 -5.15 52.38 15.26
N VAL A 10 -4.15 52.65 14.41
CA VAL A 10 -3.89 51.88 13.19
C VAL A 10 -3.30 50.53 13.59
N LEU A 11 -4.07 49.46 13.42
CA LEU A 11 -3.61 48.08 13.52
C LEU A 11 -2.77 47.73 12.28
N LEU A 12 -1.46 47.95 12.35
CA LEU A 12 -0.49 47.28 11.47
C LEU A 12 -0.20 45.88 12.05
N SER A 13 -1.15 44.97 11.88
CA SER A 13 -0.93 43.54 12.14
C SER A 13 -0.27 42.93 10.91
N GLY A 14 0.97 42.50 11.10
CA GLY A 14 1.89 42.07 10.05
C GLY A 14 1.33 40.98 9.14
N ALA A 15 1.43 41.22 7.84
CA ALA A 15 1.47 40.18 6.84
C ALA A 15 2.81 39.43 6.97
N LEU A 16 2.94 38.60 8.00
CA LEU A 16 3.82 37.44 7.93
C LEU A 16 3.16 36.49 6.93
N SER A 17 3.39 36.74 5.65
CA SER A 17 3.21 35.73 4.62
C SER A 17 3.99 34.51 5.07
N GLN A 18 3.30 33.50 5.59
CA GLN A 18 3.80 32.15 5.59
C GLN A 18 4.01 31.81 4.11
N ALA A 19 5.19 32.11 3.60
CA ALA A 19 5.71 31.43 2.44
C ALA A 19 5.77 29.97 2.87
N ALA A 20 4.70 29.23 2.56
CA ALA A 20 4.75 27.79 2.54
C ALA A 20 5.87 27.45 1.56
N LEU A 21 7.07 27.20 2.09
CA LEU A 21 8.14 26.57 1.36
C LEU A 21 7.56 25.23 0.93
N SER A 22 7.11 25.15 -0.32
CA SER A 22 6.90 23.86 -0.96
C SER A 22 8.24 23.16 -0.83
N ALA A 23 8.31 22.14 0.01
CA ALA A 23 9.51 21.34 0.08
C ALA A 23 9.68 20.69 -1.30
N ASP A 24 10.74 21.04 -2.01
CA ASP A 24 11.06 20.40 -3.27
C ASP A 24 11.19 18.89 -3.04
N LEU A 25 10.79 18.13 -4.06
CA LEU A 25 10.98 16.68 -4.04
C LEU A 25 12.48 16.38 -4.05
N THR A 26 12.88 15.50 -3.15
CA THR A 26 14.22 14.92 -3.16
C THR A 26 14.41 14.02 -4.38
N ALA A 27 15.67 13.70 -4.71
CA ALA A 27 15.98 12.76 -5.79
C ALA A 27 15.37 11.36 -5.52
N GLN A 28 15.35 10.93 -4.26
CA GLN A 28 14.78 9.64 -3.88
C GLN A 28 13.25 9.63 -4.03
N GLU A 29 12.56 10.68 -3.56
CA GLU A 29 11.11 10.85 -3.78
C GLU A 29 10.77 10.87 -5.27
N THR A 30 11.54 11.62 -6.07
CA THR A 30 11.37 11.69 -7.53
C THR A 30 11.51 10.31 -8.18
N ARG A 31 12.54 9.53 -7.81
CA ARG A 31 12.78 8.20 -8.35
C ARG A 31 11.63 7.23 -8.04
N TRP A 32 11.14 7.24 -6.80
CA TRP A 32 10.00 6.41 -6.40
C TRP A 32 8.72 6.82 -7.11
N LEU A 33 8.43 8.12 -7.16
CA LEU A 33 7.26 8.65 -7.88
C LEU A 33 7.26 8.23 -9.34
N GLN A 34 8.41 8.34 -10.02
CA GLN A 34 8.56 7.89 -11.40
C GLN A 34 8.31 6.39 -11.55
N GLY A 35 8.85 5.58 -10.63
CA GLY A 35 8.68 4.12 -10.66
C GLY A 35 7.23 3.66 -10.48
N ILE A 36 6.47 4.29 -9.59
CA ILE A 36 5.06 3.92 -9.35
C ILE A 36 4.08 4.58 -10.32
N TRP A 37 4.52 5.58 -11.09
CA TRP A 37 3.63 6.41 -11.90
C TRP A 37 2.73 5.63 -12.86
N PRO A 38 3.19 4.58 -13.57
CA PRO A 38 2.33 3.80 -14.47
C PRO A 38 1.10 3.19 -13.78
N VAL A 39 1.25 2.79 -12.51
CA VAL A 39 0.16 2.24 -11.70
C VAL A 39 -0.78 3.35 -11.23
N VAL A 40 -0.21 4.48 -10.77
CA VAL A 40 -0.98 5.65 -10.32
C VAL A 40 -1.81 6.25 -11.46
N SER A 41 -1.23 6.40 -12.65
CA SER A 41 -1.95 6.91 -13.82
C SER A 41 -3.06 5.96 -14.23
N HIS A 42 -2.78 4.65 -14.30
CA HIS A 42 -3.81 3.65 -14.60
C HIS A 42 -4.98 3.68 -13.60
N ALA A 43 -4.68 3.76 -12.30
CA ALA A 43 -5.70 3.84 -11.26
C ALA A 43 -6.63 5.06 -11.42
N ARG A 44 -6.06 6.21 -11.77
CA ARG A 44 -6.81 7.47 -11.91
C ARG A 44 -7.57 7.56 -13.22
N GLU A 45 -6.92 7.18 -14.31
CA GLU A 45 -7.40 7.44 -15.67
C GLU A 45 -8.26 6.29 -16.21
N ALA A 46 -7.80 5.05 -16.05
CA ALA A 46 -8.50 3.88 -16.59
C ALA A 46 -9.53 3.31 -15.62
N LEU A 47 -9.25 3.36 -14.32
CA LEU A 47 -10.11 2.77 -13.28
C LEU A 47 -10.95 3.81 -12.54
N ALA A 48 -10.66 5.11 -12.72
CA ALA A 48 -11.34 6.22 -12.05
C ALA A 48 -11.39 6.07 -10.52
N LEU A 49 -10.36 5.49 -9.90
CA LEU A 49 -10.30 5.31 -8.45
C LEU A 49 -10.11 6.65 -7.74
N PRO A 50 -10.76 6.89 -6.58
CA PRO A 50 -10.53 8.06 -5.74
C PRO A 50 -9.18 7.94 -4.99
N LEU A 51 -8.08 8.02 -5.73
CA LEU A 51 -6.71 7.84 -5.26
C LEU A 51 -5.94 9.16 -5.20
N ASP A 52 -5.57 9.56 -3.99
CA ASP A 52 -4.63 10.66 -3.77
C ASP A 52 -3.23 10.12 -3.54
N LEU A 53 -2.23 10.87 -4.00
CA LEU A 53 -0.82 10.54 -3.82
C LEU A 53 -0.24 11.55 -2.83
N VAL A 54 0.37 11.05 -1.76
CA VAL A 54 0.90 11.85 -0.66
C VAL A 54 2.38 11.54 -0.52
N VAL A 55 3.23 12.54 -0.69
CA VAL A 55 4.67 12.44 -0.36
C VAL A 55 4.86 13.14 0.98
N GLN A 56 5.34 12.41 1.99
CA GLN A 56 5.52 12.97 3.32
C GLN A 56 6.78 13.86 3.38
N PRO A 57 6.65 15.16 3.68
CA PRO A 57 7.79 16.07 3.74
C PRO A 57 8.63 15.94 5.02
N GLN A 58 8.12 15.22 6.04
CA GLN A 58 8.80 14.96 7.31
C GLN A 58 9.57 13.65 7.31
N ASP A 59 10.56 13.56 8.21
CA ASP A 59 11.26 12.29 8.46
C ASP A 59 10.29 11.23 8.98
N ALA A 60 10.39 10.02 8.44
CA ALA A 60 9.52 8.89 8.74
C ALA A 60 10.32 7.60 9.02
N PRO A 61 11.22 7.59 10.02
CA PRO A 61 11.99 6.40 10.36
C PRO A 61 11.06 5.28 10.84
N GLY A 62 11.27 4.06 10.33
CA GLY A 62 10.50 2.87 10.71
C GLY A 62 9.13 2.75 10.05
N HIS A 63 8.73 3.73 9.23
CA HIS A 63 7.54 3.60 8.38
C HIS A 63 7.86 2.75 7.14
N ALA A 64 6.85 2.06 6.60
CA ALA A 64 6.97 1.45 5.28
C ALA A 64 7.23 2.55 4.22
N PRO A 65 8.17 2.37 3.28
CA PRO A 65 8.45 3.35 2.22
C PRO A 65 7.21 3.73 1.40
N LEU A 66 6.34 2.76 1.15
CA LEU A 66 5.08 2.90 0.45
C LEU A 66 3.99 2.24 1.30
N ALA A 67 2.86 2.91 1.48
CA ALA A 67 1.71 2.38 2.22
C ALA A 67 0.41 3.00 1.72
N LEU A 68 -0.71 2.36 2.02
CA LEU A 68 -2.03 2.93 1.80
C LEU A 68 -2.73 3.36 3.09
N GLY A 69 -3.36 4.54 3.05
CA GLY A 69 -4.31 5.00 4.06
C GLY A 69 -5.69 5.29 3.47
N PHE A 70 -6.68 5.45 4.34
CA PHE A 70 -8.06 5.76 3.96
C PHE A 70 -8.55 7.00 4.69
N VAL A 71 -9.06 7.99 3.94
CA VAL A 71 -9.60 9.23 4.51
C VAL A 71 -10.81 9.67 3.69
N ASP A 72 -11.96 9.86 4.35
CA ASP A 72 -13.19 10.38 3.75
C ASP A 72 -13.63 9.64 2.47
N GLY A 73 -13.56 8.30 2.48
CA GLY A 73 -13.93 7.47 1.33
C GLY A 73 -12.92 7.47 0.18
N ARG A 74 -11.72 8.03 0.40
CA ARG A 74 -10.62 8.08 -0.58
C ARG A 74 -9.43 7.27 -0.12
N CYS A 75 -8.71 6.69 -1.07
CA CYS A 75 -7.45 6.03 -0.83
C CYS A 75 -6.29 7.04 -0.90
N LYS A 76 -5.34 6.94 0.02
CA LYS A 76 -4.12 7.75 0.07
C LYS A 76 -2.92 6.83 -0.12
N LEU A 77 -2.27 6.89 -1.28
CA LEU A 77 -0.97 6.24 -1.47
C LEU A 77 0.11 7.14 -0.90
N VAL A 78 0.77 6.68 0.17
CA VAL A 78 1.68 7.48 0.98
C VAL A 78 3.12 7.03 0.75
N LEU A 79 3.99 7.98 0.42
CA LEU A 79 5.43 7.79 0.30
C LEU A 79 6.13 8.39 1.52
N SER A 80 6.77 7.55 2.32
CA SER A 80 7.44 7.91 3.58
C SER A 80 8.96 7.78 3.43
N MET A 81 9.56 8.72 2.71
CA MET A 81 10.93 8.57 2.19
C MET A 81 12.01 9.21 3.08
N ARG A 82 11.77 10.42 3.58
CA ARG A 82 12.78 11.21 4.29
C ARG A 82 13.14 10.57 5.63
N GLY A 83 14.42 10.59 5.97
CA GLY A 83 14.92 9.97 7.20
C GLY A 83 14.65 8.46 7.31
N ASN A 84 14.19 7.80 6.25
CA ASN A 84 13.78 6.40 6.28
C ASN A 84 14.86 5.51 5.63
N PRO A 85 15.70 4.83 6.43
CA PRO A 85 16.78 4.01 5.88
C PRO A 85 16.26 2.74 5.17
N GLN A 86 14.99 2.35 5.35
CA GLN A 86 14.42 1.20 4.63
C GLN A 86 14.27 1.48 3.13
N VAL A 87 14.04 2.73 2.74
CA VAL A 87 13.85 3.13 1.34
C VAL A 87 15.08 2.80 0.51
N GLN A 88 16.26 3.23 1.00
CA GLN A 88 17.51 2.99 0.28
C GLN A 88 17.86 1.51 0.30
N ARG A 89 17.70 0.83 1.45
CA ARG A 89 17.93 -0.63 1.54
C ARG A 89 17.09 -1.41 0.53
N GLN A 90 15.84 -1.03 0.33
CA GLN A 90 14.97 -1.71 -0.62
C GLN A 90 15.38 -1.41 -2.07
N LEU A 91 15.75 -0.16 -2.39
CA LEU A 91 16.30 0.16 -3.71
C LEU A 91 17.60 -0.61 -4.00
N ASP A 92 18.45 -0.79 -3.00
CA ASP A 92 19.74 -1.48 -3.14
C ASP A 92 19.60 -3.01 -3.21
N SER A 93 18.52 -3.58 -2.65
CA SER A 93 18.27 -5.02 -2.69
C SER A 93 17.64 -5.48 -4.01
N ILE A 94 17.03 -4.58 -4.77
CA ILE A 94 16.37 -4.90 -6.03
C ILE A 94 17.38 -4.90 -7.18
N ASP A 95 17.38 -5.97 -7.97
CA ASP A 95 18.13 -6.03 -9.24
C ASP A 95 17.78 -4.79 -10.10
N PRO A 96 18.77 -4.01 -10.57
CA PRO A 96 18.51 -2.82 -11.39
C PRO A 96 17.62 -3.07 -12.60
N ALA A 97 17.66 -4.27 -13.19
CA ALA A 97 16.82 -4.65 -14.32
C ALA A 97 15.35 -4.92 -13.92
N LEU A 98 15.06 -5.13 -12.63
CA LEU A 98 13.71 -5.34 -12.10
C LEU A 98 13.13 -4.10 -11.43
N LEU A 99 13.97 -3.12 -11.06
CA LEU A 99 13.61 -2.03 -10.17
C LEU A 99 12.26 -1.36 -10.49
N THR A 100 12.08 -0.89 -11.72
CA THR A 100 10.85 -0.21 -12.12
C THR A 100 9.63 -1.11 -11.97
N ALA A 101 9.70 -2.34 -12.47
CA ALA A 101 8.60 -3.29 -12.41
C ALA A 101 8.32 -3.76 -10.96
N THR A 102 9.33 -3.81 -10.10
CA THR A 102 9.16 -4.05 -8.66
C THR A 102 8.42 -2.90 -7.98
N LEU A 103 8.77 -1.64 -8.27
CA LEU A 103 8.06 -0.48 -7.70
C LEU A 103 6.60 -0.44 -8.18
N GLU A 104 6.35 -0.79 -9.44
CA GLU A 104 4.99 -0.96 -9.94
C GLU A 104 4.24 -2.08 -9.22
N LEU A 105 4.85 -3.25 -9.02
CA LEU A 105 4.25 -4.36 -8.27
C LEU A 105 3.86 -3.92 -6.86
N MET A 106 4.74 -3.21 -6.14
CA MET A 106 4.46 -2.68 -4.81
C MET A 106 3.29 -1.68 -4.83
N ALA A 107 3.24 -0.76 -5.80
CA ALA A 107 2.13 0.17 -5.91
C ALA A 107 0.80 -0.53 -6.24
N ALA A 108 0.83 -1.54 -7.11
CA ALA A 108 -0.35 -2.32 -7.45
C ALA A 108 -0.85 -3.15 -6.25
N HIS A 109 0.06 -3.65 -5.40
CA HIS A 109 -0.30 -4.25 -4.12
C HIS A 109 -1.13 -3.29 -3.27
N GLU A 110 -0.68 -2.05 -3.09
CA GLU A 110 -1.43 -1.03 -2.34
C GLU A 110 -2.79 -0.71 -3.00
N LEU A 111 -2.89 -0.74 -4.33
CA LEU A 111 -4.20 -0.60 -4.99
C LEU A 111 -5.15 -1.76 -4.70
N GLY A 112 -4.64 -2.94 -4.39
CA GLY A 112 -5.44 -4.07 -3.91
C GLY A 112 -6.20 -3.70 -2.64
N HIS A 113 -5.49 -3.13 -1.65
CA HIS A 113 -6.10 -2.62 -0.42
C HIS A 113 -7.13 -1.53 -0.70
N CYS A 114 -6.80 -0.61 -1.61
CA CYS A 114 -7.72 0.45 -2.03
C CYS A 114 -9.03 -0.11 -2.59
N ARG A 115 -8.94 -1.11 -3.47
CA ARG A 115 -10.12 -1.72 -4.08
C ARG A 115 -11.02 -2.35 -3.02
N ARG A 116 -10.44 -3.14 -2.09
CA ARG A 116 -11.23 -3.79 -1.03
C ARG A 116 -11.89 -2.81 -0.08
N TYR A 117 -11.23 -1.70 0.23
CA TYR A 117 -11.84 -0.60 0.98
C TYR A 117 -13.04 0.01 0.25
N LEU A 118 -12.87 0.35 -1.03
CA LEU A 118 -13.95 0.96 -1.83
C LEU A 118 -15.15 0.02 -2.05
N ASP A 119 -14.90 -1.28 -2.05
CA ASP A 119 -15.96 -2.31 -2.10
C ASP A 119 -16.70 -2.50 -0.78
N GLY A 120 -16.29 -1.82 0.30
CA GLY A 120 -16.79 -2.06 1.64
C GLY A 120 -16.43 -3.46 2.16
N ALA A 121 -15.41 -4.08 1.57
CA ALA A 121 -14.97 -5.44 1.86
C ALA A 121 -13.66 -5.50 2.67
N TRP A 122 -13.15 -4.36 3.15
CA TRP A 122 -11.95 -4.28 3.99
C TRP A 122 -12.08 -5.20 5.22
N HIS A 123 -11.12 -6.13 5.38
CA HIS A 123 -11.14 -7.21 6.38
C HIS A 123 -12.29 -8.22 6.26
N GLY A 124 -13.18 -8.06 5.29
CA GLY A 124 -14.31 -8.93 5.03
C GLY A 124 -13.90 -10.25 4.38
N THR A 125 -14.74 -11.27 4.55
CA THR A 125 -14.62 -12.54 3.83
C THR A 125 -15.83 -12.76 2.92
N PRO A 126 -15.70 -13.58 1.86
CA PRO A 126 -16.81 -13.88 0.96
C PRO A 126 -17.96 -14.56 1.69
N ALA A 127 -19.18 -14.37 1.18
CA ALA A 127 -20.35 -15.07 1.70
C ALA A 127 -20.12 -16.60 1.69
N GLY A 128 -20.48 -17.25 2.81
CA GLY A 128 -20.32 -18.69 3.00
C GLY A 128 -18.93 -19.13 3.49
N PHE A 129 -17.93 -18.23 3.51
CA PHE A 129 -16.66 -18.51 4.19
C PHE A 129 -16.83 -18.36 5.70
N VAL A 130 -16.41 -19.37 6.46
CA VAL A 130 -16.45 -19.35 7.92
C VAL A 130 -15.05 -19.12 8.44
N ALA A 131 -14.84 -17.93 9.02
CA ALA A 131 -13.54 -17.59 9.58
C ALA A 131 -13.20 -18.49 10.79
N ALA A 132 -11.93 -18.91 10.94
CA ALA A 132 -11.50 -19.68 12.10
C ALA A 132 -11.75 -18.90 13.40
N HIS A 133 -12.16 -19.64 14.43
CA HIS A 133 -12.27 -19.15 15.78
C HIS A 133 -10.86 -19.05 16.39
N ALA A 134 -10.64 -18.00 17.19
CA ALA A 134 -9.40 -17.87 17.94
C ALA A 134 -9.28 -19.02 18.95
N PRO A 135 -8.08 -19.63 19.11
CA PRO A 135 -7.87 -20.75 20.03
C PRO A 135 -8.39 -20.47 21.45
N ASP A 136 -9.04 -21.47 22.05
CA ASP A 136 -9.74 -21.29 23.33
C ASP A 136 -8.84 -21.06 24.54
N ASN A 137 -7.56 -21.38 24.41
CA ASN A 137 -6.55 -21.18 25.43
C ASN A 137 -5.94 -19.77 25.42
N LEU A 138 -6.27 -18.91 24.45
CA LEU A 138 -5.75 -17.55 24.39
C LEU A 138 -6.51 -16.62 25.35
N ALA A 139 -5.76 -15.72 25.98
CA ALA A 139 -6.33 -14.58 26.69
C ALA A 139 -7.14 -13.67 25.73
N PRO A 140 -8.16 -12.93 26.20
CA PRO A 140 -9.07 -12.19 25.32
C PRO A 140 -8.40 -11.18 24.37
N ASP A 141 -7.39 -10.47 24.85
CA ASP A 141 -6.57 -9.53 24.08
C ASP A 141 -5.76 -10.26 22.98
N LEU A 142 -5.17 -11.40 23.32
CA LEU A 142 -4.45 -12.25 22.36
C LEU A 142 -5.39 -12.87 21.32
N ARG A 143 -6.65 -13.17 21.66
CA ARG A 143 -7.66 -13.61 20.69
C ARG A 143 -7.96 -12.54 19.66
N GLN A 144 -8.12 -11.28 20.10
CA GLN A 144 -8.35 -10.16 19.18
C GLN A 144 -7.15 -9.91 18.28
N ALA A 145 -5.93 -9.91 18.85
CA ALA A 145 -4.70 -9.78 18.08
C ALA A 145 -4.55 -10.90 17.04
N TRP A 146 -4.89 -12.14 17.40
CA TRP A 146 -4.86 -13.28 16.50
C TRP A 146 -5.86 -13.13 15.34
N LEU A 147 -7.11 -12.74 15.62
CA LEU A 147 -8.11 -12.50 14.58
C LEU A 147 -7.70 -11.36 13.65
N ALA A 148 -7.19 -10.26 14.20
CA ALA A 148 -6.69 -9.12 13.43
C ALA A 148 -5.54 -9.55 12.51
N MET A 149 -4.55 -10.28 13.03
CA MET A 149 -3.42 -10.79 12.25
C MET A 149 -3.88 -11.66 11.07
N ARG A 150 -4.84 -12.55 11.27
CA ARG A 150 -5.40 -13.37 10.16
C ARG A 150 -6.14 -12.55 9.14
N SER A 151 -6.87 -11.55 9.59
CA SER A 151 -7.58 -10.62 8.72
C SER A 151 -6.59 -9.84 7.85
N THR A 152 -5.56 -9.26 8.47
CA THR A 152 -4.48 -8.58 7.75
C THR A 152 -3.77 -9.52 6.79
N ARG A 153 -3.48 -10.76 7.18
CA ARG A 153 -2.86 -11.75 6.27
C ARG A 153 -3.66 -11.99 5.00
N ARG A 154 -5.00 -12.01 5.10
CA ARG A 154 -5.87 -12.11 3.92
C ARG A 154 -5.81 -10.86 3.05
N GLU A 155 -5.74 -9.67 3.65
CA GLU A 155 -5.56 -8.42 2.90
C GLU A 155 -4.21 -8.41 2.18
N GLU A 156 -3.12 -8.74 2.87
CA GLU A 156 -1.77 -8.84 2.29
C GLU A 156 -1.69 -9.85 1.16
N GLY A 157 -2.31 -11.02 1.32
CA GLY A 157 -2.41 -12.03 0.27
C GLY A 157 -3.18 -11.54 -0.95
N TYR A 158 -4.23 -10.74 -0.76
CA TYR A 158 -4.93 -10.11 -1.88
C TYR A 158 -4.05 -9.06 -2.57
N GLY A 159 -3.39 -8.19 -1.81
CA GLY A 159 -2.47 -7.19 -2.33
C GLY A 159 -1.37 -7.83 -3.18
N ASP A 160 -0.73 -8.90 -2.69
CA ASP A 160 0.31 -9.62 -3.41
C ASP A 160 -0.18 -10.15 -4.77
N LEU A 161 -1.40 -10.70 -4.81
CA LEU A 161 -2.01 -11.20 -6.04
C LEU A 161 -2.37 -10.07 -7.01
N VAL A 162 -2.79 -8.89 -6.52
CA VAL A 162 -3.02 -7.72 -7.38
C VAL A 162 -1.71 -7.24 -7.99
N GLY A 163 -0.63 -7.18 -7.19
CA GLY A 163 0.71 -6.87 -7.65
C GLY A 163 1.16 -7.81 -8.78
N LEU A 164 1.00 -9.12 -8.58
CA LEU A 164 1.34 -10.11 -9.62
C LEU A 164 0.41 -10.04 -10.84
N ALA A 165 -0.87 -9.74 -10.66
CA ALA A 165 -1.80 -9.60 -11.78
C ALA A 165 -1.43 -8.39 -12.66
N TRP A 166 -1.00 -7.28 -12.05
CA TRP A 166 -0.42 -6.15 -12.77
C TRP A 166 0.85 -6.56 -13.53
N THR A 167 1.78 -7.24 -12.85
CA THR A 167 3.01 -7.74 -13.48
C THR A 167 2.74 -8.64 -14.68
N ARG A 168 1.76 -9.55 -14.59
CA ARG A 168 1.36 -10.42 -15.69
C ARG A 168 0.91 -9.64 -16.91
N GLU A 169 0.17 -8.55 -16.71
CA GLU A 169 -0.37 -7.74 -17.80
C GLU A 169 0.69 -6.83 -18.43
N ARG A 170 1.56 -6.22 -17.62
CA ARG A 170 2.46 -5.15 -18.06
C ARG A 170 3.91 -5.57 -18.28
N HIS A 171 4.34 -6.61 -17.58
CA HIS A 171 5.72 -7.12 -17.60
C HIS A 171 5.73 -8.66 -17.68
N PRO A 172 5.02 -9.29 -18.63
CA PRO A 172 4.89 -10.75 -18.69
C PRO A 172 6.25 -11.47 -18.78
N GLU A 173 7.24 -10.85 -19.43
CA GLU A 173 8.61 -11.34 -19.55
C GLU A 173 9.40 -11.32 -18.23
N LEU A 174 9.01 -10.47 -17.28
CA LEU A 174 9.63 -10.37 -15.96
C LEU A 174 8.87 -11.15 -14.88
N TYR A 175 7.69 -11.68 -15.19
CA TYR A 175 6.78 -12.30 -14.22
C TYR A 175 7.47 -13.32 -13.32
N ALA A 176 8.20 -14.28 -13.90
CA ALA A 176 8.87 -15.33 -13.13
C ALA A 176 9.92 -14.76 -12.15
N ARG A 177 10.62 -13.69 -12.54
CA ARG A 177 11.64 -13.05 -11.70
C ARG A 177 11.01 -12.21 -10.59
N LEU A 178 9.94 -11.48 -10.89
CA LEU A 178 9.20 -10.68 -9.91
C LEU A 178 8.41 -11.53 -8.91
N HIS A 179 7.85 -12.65 -9.38
CA HIS A 179 7.26 -13.67 -8.50
C HIS A 179 8.30 -14.24 -7.54
N ALA A 180 9.46 -14.66 -8.05
CA ALA A 180 10.55 -15.17 -7.22
C ALA A 180 11.06 -14.14 -6.22
N TRP A 181 11.17 -12.86 -6.62
CA TRP A 181 11.50 -11.76 -5.74
C TRP A 181 10.47 -11.61 -4.61
N LEU A 182 9.17 -11.58 -4.93
CA LEU A 182 8.12 -11.44 -3.92
C LEU A 182 8.08 -12.63 -2.95
N VAL A 183 8.30 -13.85 -3.45
CA VAL A 183 8.46 -15.04 -2.60
C VAL A 183 9.64 -14.88 -1.65
N ALA A 184 10.78 -14.37 -2.13
CA ALA A 184 11.94 -14.14 -1.28
C ALA A 184 11.66 -13.08 -0.20
N GLU A 185 11.01 -11.97 -0.55
CA GLU A 185 10.60 -10.92 0.40
C GLU A 185 9.69 -11.47 1.50
N ARG A 186 8.66 -12.25 1.12
CA ARG A 186 7.74 -12.87 2.09
C ARG A 186 8.39 -14.00 2.91
N SER A 187 9.53 -14.52 2.46
CA SER A 187 10.27 -15.61 3.15
C SER A 187 11.37 -15.10 4.10
N ALA A 188 11.94 -13.91 3.86
CA ALA A 188 13.15 -13.44 4.53
C ALA A 188 13.02 -13.33 6.07
N GLU A 189 11.83 -12.97 6.55
CA GLU A 189 11.50 -12.86 7.99
C GLU A 189 10.22 -13.64 8.32
N LEU A 190 10.02 -14.79 7.67
CA LEU A 190 8.78 -15.54 7.79
C LEU A 190 8.52 -15.97 9.24
N ILE A 191 7.44 -15.44 9.80
CA ILE A 191 6.79 -15.98 11.00
C ILE A 191 5.54 -16.70 10.52
N PRO A 192 5.47 -18.05 10.61
CA PRO A 192 4.30 -18.81 10.19
C PRO A 192 3.03 -18.28 10.87
N GLY A 193 1.99 -18.07 10.06
CA GLY A 193 0.72 -17.52 10.48
C GLY A 193 0.66 -15.99 10.49
N SER A 194 1.77 -15.26 10.45
CA SER A 194 1.80 -13.79 10.54
C SER A 194 1.10 -13.09 9.37
N HIS A 195 0.94 -11.77 9.47
CA HIS A 195 0.30 -10.96 8.43
C HIS A 195 1.04 -11.02 7.07
N HIS A 196 2.35 -11.28 7.05
CA HIS A 196 3.13 -11.44 5.81
C HIS A 196 3.31 -12.90 5.38
N ASP A 197 2.71 -13.87 6.07
CA ASP A 197 2.70 -15.28 5.64
C ASP A 197 1.67 -15.48 4.51
N THR A 198 2.03 -15.04 3.31
CA THR A 198 1.18 -15.08 2.11
C THR A 198 1.64 -16.13 1.09
N LEU A 199 2.60 -16.97 1.45
CA LEU A 199 3.29 -17.90 0.55
C LEU A 199 2.36 -18.88 -0.16
N ASP A 200 1.25 -19.29 0.47
CA ASP A 200 0.26 -20.15 -0.16
C ASP A 200 -0.45 -19.49 -1.35
N TRP A 201 -0.78 -18.19 -1.24
CA TRP A 201 -1.33 -17.45 -2.37
C TRP A 201 -0.28 -17.25 -3.46
N LEU A 202 0.97 -16.97 -3.08
CA LEU A 202 2.05 -16.87 -4.06
C LEU A 202 2.28 -18.20 -4.79
N ALA A 203 2.14 -19.34 -4.12
CA ALA A 203 2.23 -20.65 -4.75
C ALA A 203 1.13 -20.87 -5.81
N LEU A 204 -0.11 -20.43 -5.52
CA LEU A 204 -1.21 -20.47 -6.49
C LEU A 204 -0.97 -19.59 -7.71
N ALA A 205 -0.22 -18.50 -7.55
CA ALA A 205 0.13 -17.57 -8.61
C ALA A 205 1.51 -17.84 -9.26
N LYS A 206 2.15 -18.98 -8.99
CA LYS A 206 3.42 -19.32 -9.65
C LYS A 206 3.28 -19.40 -11.18
N ASP A 207 2.18 -19.97 -11.65
CA ASP A 207 1.78 -19.90 -13.05
C ASP A 207 0.92 -18.65 -13.28
N PRO A 208 1.32 -17.70 -14.14
CA PRO A 208 0.52 -16.50 -14.41
C PRO A 208 -0.85 -16.82 -15.01
N ALA A 209 -1.09 -18.01 -15.59
CA ALA A 209 -2.41 -18.41 -16.05
C ALA A 209 -3.45 -18.48 -14.91
N ALA A 210 -3.00 -18.68 -13.66
CA ALA A 210 -3.86 -18.70 -12.49
C ALA A 210 -4.50 -17.34 -12.15
N LEU A 211 -3.93 -16.25 -12.69
CA LEU A 211 -4.39 -14.86 -12.57
C LEU A 211 -5.18 -14.44 -13.81
N ALA A 212 -6.24 -15.18 -14.12
CA ALA A 212 -7.15 -14.88 -15.21
C ALA A 212 -8.27 -13.92 -14.76
N GLY A 213 -8.51 -12.86 -15.52
CA GLY A 213 -9.53 -11.85 -15.25
C GLY A 213 -9.43 -10.70 -16.23
N ARG A 214 -10.45 -9.84 -16.31
CA ARG A 214 -10.41 -8.66 -17.22
C ARG A 214 -9.65 -7.50 -16.60
N THR A 215 -9.54 -7.47 -15.28
CA THR A 215 -8.77 -6.47 -14.52
C THR A 215 -7.86 -7.18 -13.53
N MET A 216 -6.82 -6.49 -13.05
CA MET A 216 -5.94 -7.01 -11.99
C MET A 216 -6.73 -7.41 -10.73
N PHE A 217 -7.82 -6.70 -10.41
CA PHE A 217 -8.66 -7.01 -9.25
C PHE A 217 -9.48 -8.29 -9.45
N GLU A 218 -10.09 -8.47 -10.62
CA GLU A 218 -10.84 -9.70 -10.93
C GLU A 218 -9.91 -10.93 -10.92
N ALA A 219 -8.73 -10.80 -11.53
CA ALA A 219 -7.72 -11.85 -11.57
C ALA A 219 -7.22 -12.23 -10.17
N ALA A 220 -6.87 -11.22 -9.35
CA ALA A 220 -6.42 -11.43 -7.98
C ALA A 220 -7.53 -12.04 -7.11
N HIS A 221 -8.77 -11.57 -7.23
CA HIS A 221 -9.90 -12.08 -6.46
C HIS A 221 -10.10 -13.58 -6.70
N GLY A 222 -10.09 -14.02 -7.97
CA GLY A 222 -10.24 -15.44 -8.30
C GLY A 222 -9.16 -16.32 -7.66
N ALA A 223 -7.90 -15.88 -7.64
CA ALA A 223 -6.81 -16.61 -6.99
C ALA A 223 -6.88 -16.53 -5.45
N TRP A 224 -7.25 -15.37 -4.93
CA TRP A 224 -7.38 -15.12 -3.49
C TRP A 224 -8.41 -16.05 -2.86
N MET A 225 -9.57 -16.19 -3.49
CA MET A 225 -10.63 -17.11 -3.10
C MET A 225 -10.16 -18.56 -2.94
N ARG A 226 -9.29 -19.03 -3.85
CA ARG A 226 -8.76 -20.41 -3.81
C ARG A 226 -7.76 -20.63 -2.68
N GLY A 227 -7.06 -19.58 -2.25
CA GLY A 227 -6.09 -19.64 -1.15
C GLY A 227 -6.69 -19.32 0.22
N LEU A 228 -7.99 -18.95 0.29
CA LEU A 228 -8.67 -18.79 1.57
C LEU A 228 -8.68 -20.12 2.30
N LYS A 229 -7.91 -20.17 3.38
CA LYS A 229 -7.87 -21.28 4.33
C LYS A 229 -7.87 -20.73 5.74
N ASP A 230 -8.34 -21.54 6.66
CA ASP A 230 -8.33 -21.20 8.07
C ASP A 230 -7.70 -22.24 8.98
#